data_AF-A0DJY2-F1
#
_entry.id   AF-A0DJY2-F1
#
_cell.length_a   1.000
_cell.length_b   1.000
_cell.length_c   1.000
_cell.angle_alpha   90.00
_cell.angle_beta   90.00
_cell.angle_gamma   90.00
#
_symmetry.space_group_name_H-M   'P 1'
#
loop_
_entity.id
_entity.type
_entity.pdbx_description
1 polymer ?
#
loop_
_entity_poly.entity_id
_entity_poly.type
_entity_poly.pdbx_seq_one_letter_code
_entity_poly.pdbx_strand_id
1 'polypeptide(L)'
;MYQKFETTPFSSFRQQYFNNLRDQSCLLPALEELCGGWTQETLKSILQKLTKKNQAPLPLFFDSSQAMDSISNKKQALATVFQQFDSRGIGRIDATELFSVMLLLSTGEISQIFYNIAVIFGSDKTNHITSDEFFFFIDCLFRGISKVLICKGENKPIGLNKRLNDQDINKFMQQIFKGQQKVNKDELYASVKQSQQLFEFIEYISTSMQASMEYTRQQSLLMMKITMEVKKLMAQMLAQIDGTAKK
;
A
#
# COMPACT_ATOMS: atom_id res chain seq x y z
N MET A 1 16.66 -11.97 -19.22
CA MET A 1 15.65 -11.27 -20.04
C MET A 1 14.65 -10.65 -19.08
N TYR A 2 14.53 -9.32 -19.03
CA TYR A 2 13.62 -8.65 -18.09
C TYR A 2 12.17 -8.87 -18.51
N GLN A 3 11.32 -9.24 -17.55
CA GLN A 3 9.88 -9.31 -17.80
C GLN A 3 9.35 -7.90 -18.10
N LYS A 4 8.54 -7.77 -19.16
CA LYS A 4 7.84 -6.52 -19.49
C LYS A 4 6.51 -6.46 -18.72
N PHE A 5 5.96 -5.26 -18.58
CA PHE A 5 4.60 -5.13 -18.08
C PHE A 5 3.60 -5.66 -19.11
N GLU A 6 2.64 -6.45 -18.64
CA GLU A 6 1.47 -6.85 -19.40
C GLU A 6 0.42 -5.74 -19.28
N THR A 7 -0.04 -5.24 -20.42
CA THR A 7 -1.12 -4.25 -20.46
C THR A 7 -2.46 -4.97 -20.35
N THR A 8 -3.27 -4.61 -19.36
CA THR A 8 -4.52 -5.29 -19.01
C THR A 8 -5.68 -4.29 -18.96
N PRO A 9 -6.86 -4.60 -19.52
CA PRO A 9 -8.04 -3.75 -19.40
C PRO A 9 -8.55 -3.60 -17.96
N PHE A 10 -9.22 -2.48 -17.67
CA PHE A 10 -9.79 -2.22 -16.35
C PHE A 10 -10.82 -3.29 -15.95
N SER A 11 -11.63 -3.76 -16.90
CA SER A 11 -12.62 -4.82 -16.66
C SER A 11 -11.96 -6.10 -16.15
N SER A 12 -10.79 -6.46 -16.67
CA SER A 12 -10.02 -7.62 -16.22
C SER A 12 -9.45 -7.42 -14.82
N PHE A 13 -8.94 -6.22 -14.49
CA PHE A 13 -8.53 -5.90 -13.11
C PHE A 13 -9.70 -6.00 -12.14
N ARG A 14 -10.85 -5.41 -12.50
CA ARG A 14 -12.06 -5.46 -11.68
C ARG A 14 -12.52 -6.90 -11.47
N GLN A 15 -12.57 -7.71 -12.53
CA GLN A 15 -12.92 -9.13 -12.42
C GLN A 15 -11.93 -9.91 -11.54
N GLN A 16 -10.63 -9.62 -11.62
CA GLN A 16 -9.61 -10.32 -10.87
C GLN A 16 -9.68 -10.02 -9.36
N TYR A 17 -9.93 -8.76 -8.98
CA TYR A 17 -9.80 -8.32 -7.58
C TYR A 17 -11.14 -8.02 -6.90
N PHE A 18 -12.10 -7.40 -7.59
CA PHE A 18 -13.35 -6.95 -6.96
C PHE A 18 -14.18 -8.15 -6.46
N ASN A 19 -14.47 -8.18 -5.16
CA ASN A 19 -15.10 -9.31 -4.44
C ASN A 19 -14.32 -10.64 -4.42
N ASN A 20 -13.08 -10.64 -4.92
CA ASN A 20 -12.24 -11.82 -5.06
C ASN A 20 -10.93 -11.74 -4.25
N LEU A 21 -10.77 -10.73 -3.39
CA LEU A 21 -9.67 -10.66 -2.44
C LEU A 21 -9.86 -11.65 -1.29
N ARG A 22 -8.75 -12.15 -0.74
CA ARG A 22 -8.77 -13.04 0.43
C ARG A 22 -9.34 -12.31 1.65
N ASP A 23 -10.32 -12.92 2.33
CA ASP A 23 -11.17 -12.21 3.31
C ASP A 23 -10.42 -11.74 4.57
N GLN A 24 -9.41 -12.49 5.03
CA GLN A 24 -8.68 -12.19 6.28
C GLN A 24 -7.43 -11.35 6.07
N SER A 25 -6.67 -11.67 5.01
CA SER A 25 -5.38 -11.06 4.71
C SER A 25 -5.18 -11.12 3.21
N CYS A 26 -5.53 -10.03 2.52
CA CYS A 26 -5.36 -9.89 1.09
C CYS A 26 -4.00 -9.34 0.69
N LEU A 27 -3.05 -9.31 1.63
CA LEU A 27 -1.75 -8.66 1.48
C LEU A 27 -0.62 -9.63 1.77
N LEU A 28 0.57 -9.26 1.32
CA LEU A 28 1.79 -9.94 1.72
C LEU A 28 2.06 -9.70 3.21
N PRO A 29 2.41 -10.74 3.99
CA PRO A 29 2.69 -10.60 5.42
C PRO A 29 3.75 -9.53 5.73
N ALA A 30 4.77 -9.38 4.88
CA ALA A 30 5.79 -8.36 5.04
C ALA A 30 5.25 -6.93 4.92
N LEU A 31 4.24 -6.68 4.07
CA LEU A 31 3.57 -5.38 3.98
C LEU A 31 2.70 -5.13 5.21
N GLU A 32 2.01 -6.16 5.69
CA GLU A 32 1.21 -6.05 6.93
C GLU A 32 2.07 -5.77 8.15
N GLU A 33 3.22 -6.43 8.22
CA GLU A 33 4.22 -6.15 9.24
C GLU A 33 4.76 -4.72 9.11
N LEU A 34 5.11 -4.30 7.90
CA LEU A 34 5.70 -2.99 7.64
C LEU A 34 4.75 -1.84 8.02
N CYS A 35 3.50 -1.93 7.56
CA CYS A 35 2.52 -0.86 7.66
C CYS A 35 1.55 -1.04 8.84
N GLY A 36 1.76 -2.03 9.71
CA GLY A 36 0.87 -2.36 10.83
C GLY A 36 0.64 -1.16 11.75
N GLY A 37 -0.61 -0.65 11.77
CA GLY A 37 -0.99 0.52 12.56
C GLY A 37 -0.62 1.87 11.94
N TRP A 38 -0.23 1.92 10.66
CA TRP A 38 -0.01 3.19 9.97
C TRP A 38 -1.33 3.92 9.74
N THR A 39 -1.30 5.22 9.98
CA THR A 39 -2.34 6.17 9.61
C THR A 39 -1.85 7.04 8.45
N GLN A 40 -2.75 7.81 7.84
CA GLN A 40 -2.38 8.83 6.85
C GLN A 40 -1.31 9.82 7.37
N GLU A 41 -1.31 10.15 8.67
CA GLU A 41 -0.31 11.03 9.28
C GLU A 41 1.06 10.34 9.45
N THR A 42 1.08 9.03 9.75
CA THR A 42 2.31 8.24 9.77
C THR A 42 2.96 8.25 8.38
N LEU A 43 2.17 8.00 7.33
CA LEU A 43 2.65 8.03 5.96
C LEU A 43 3.20 9.40 5.58
N LYS A 44 2.48 10.48 5.91
CA LYS A 44 2.92 11.86 5.70
C LYS A 44 4.26 12.14 6.39
N SER A 45 4.45 11.66 7.61
CA SER A 45 5.71 11.81 8.35
C SER A 45 6.87 11.09 7.68
N ILE A 46 6.62 9.89 7.12
CA ILE A 46 7.61 9.14 6.34
C ILE A 46 8.00 9.90 5.07
N LEU A 47 7.00 10.43 4.35
CA LEU A 47 7.22 11.21 3.14
C LEU A 47 8.03 12.48 3.45
N GLN A 48 7.70 13.21 4.51
CA GLN A 48 8.48 14.36 4.96
C GLN A 48 9.92 14.01 5.30
N LYS A 49 10.16 12.83 5.90
CA LYS A 49 11.54 12.35 6.17
C LYS A 49 12.31 12.09 4.88
N LEU A 50 11.66 11.46 3.89
CA LEU A 50 12.24 11.19 2.57
C LEU A 50 12.55 12.46 1.77
N THR A 51 11.65 13.44 1.83
CA THR A 51 11.76 14.72 1.11
C THR A 51 12.55 15.78 1.89
N LYS A 52 13.19 15.42 3.02
CA LYS A 52 13.89 16.36 3.90
C LYS A 52 13.03 17.58 4.27
N LYS A 53 11.79 17.34 4.69
CA LYS A 53 10.73 18.34 4.95
C LYS A 53 10.35 19.13 3.70
N ASN A 54 10.09 18.43 2.60
CA ASN A 54 9.69 19.00 1.29
C ASN A 54 10.77 19.91 0.66
N GLN A 55 12.04 19.69 1.03
CA GLN A 55 13.19 20.39 0.44
C GLN A 55 13.82 19.61 -0.72
N ALA A 56 13.55 18.31 -0.80
CA ALA A 56 14.01 17.42 -1.85
C ALA A 56 12.81 16.69 -2.46
N PRO A 57 12.83 16.40 -3.78
CA PRO A 57 11.80 15.58 -4.38
C PRO A 57 11.80 14.18 -3.77
N LEU A 58 10.64 13.52 -3.81
CA LEU A 58 10.54 12.12 -3.44
C LEU A 58 11.49 11.29 -4.32
N PRO A 59 12.21 10.30 -3.77
CA PRO A 59 13.01 9.39 -4.58
C PRO A 59 12.15 8.76 -5.67
N LEU A 60 12.63 8.69 -6.91
CA LEU A 60 11.90 8.06 -8.01
C LEU A 60 11.99 6.53 -7.94
N PHE A 61 13.07 6.01 -7.37
CA PHE A 61 13.28 4.57 -7.20
C PHE A 61 14.15 4.30 -5.97
N PHE A 62 14.10 3.06 -5.50
CA PHE A 62 15.05 2.50 -4.55
C PHE A 62 15.87 1.42 -5.26
N ASP A 63 17.19 1.43 -5.09
CA ASP A 63 18.13 0.46 -5.71
C ASP A 63 18.47 -0.72 -4.79
N SER A 64 17.97 -0.70 -3.56
CA SER A 64 18.24 -1.69 -2.53
C SER A 64 17.19 -1.62 -1.43
N SER A 65 17.04 -2.69 -0.64
CA SER A 65 16.17 -2.66 0.54
C SER A 65 16.71 -1.73 1.63
N GLN A 66 18.04 -1.53 1.69
CA GLN A 66 18.69 -0.59 2.60
C GLN A 66 18.35 0.88 2.25
N ALA A 67 18.21 1.22 0.97
CA ALA A 67 17.74 2.56 0.58
C ALA A 67 16.32 2.88 1.11
N MET A 68 15.55 1.85 1.48
CA MET A 68 14.22 1.99 2.07
C MET A 68 14.25 2.14 3.62
N ASP A 69 15.42 2.20 4.26
CA ASP A 69 15.56 2.29 5.72
C ASP A 69 14.94 3.56 6.33
N SER A 70 14.73 4.58 5.50
CA SER A 70 13.99 5.78 5.87
C SER A 70 12.50 5.50 6.12
N ILE A 71 11.93 4.47 5.47
CA ILE A 71 10.54 4.05 5.56
C ILE A 71 10.27 3.28 6.86
N SER A 72 11.15 2.35 7.24
CA SER A 72 10.97 1.51 8.44
C SER A 72 12.28 0.95 8.98
N ASN A 73 12.28 0.54 10.24
CA ASN A 73 13.38 -0.20 10.86
C ASN A 73 13.26 -1.73 10.70
N LYS A 74 12.15 -2.24 10.14
CA LYS A 74 11.90 -3.67 9.95
C LYS A 74 12.63 -4.23 8.73
N LYS A 75 13.94 -4.49 8.87
CA LYS A 75 14.84 -4.86 7.76
C LYS A 75 14.38 -6.07 6.95
N GLN A 76 13.88 -7.11 7.62
CA GLN A 76 13.40 -8.32 6.94
C GLN A 76 12.13 -8.07 6.12
N ALA A 77 11.19 -7.29 6.67
CA ALA A 77 9.99 -6.86 5.95
C ALA A 77 10.36 -6.00 4.73
N LEU A 78 11.28 -5.04 4.89
CA LEU A 78 11.79 -4.21 3.79
C LEU A 78 12.44 -5.04 2.69
N ALA A 79 13.27 -6.03 3.03
CA ALA A 79 13.90 -6.92 2.06
C ALA A 79 12.87 -7.72 1.25
N THR A 80 11.85 -8.26 1.93
CA THR A 80 10.76 -9.00 1.26
C THR A 80 9.93 -8.08 0.36
N VAL A 81 9.58 -6.88 0.84
CA VAL A 81 8.84 -5.89 0.04
C VAL A 81 9.66 -5.45 -1.18
N PHE A 82 10.95 -5.19 -1.01
CA PHE A 82 11.84 -4.85 -2.12
C PHE A 82 11.86 -5.97 -3.17
N GLN A 83 12.08 -7.22 -2.75
CA GLN A 83 12.08 -8.36 -3.66
C GLN A 83 10.74 -8.51 -4.40
N GLN A 84 9.62 -8.29 -3.71
CA GLN A 84 8.31 -8.35 -4.33
C GLN A 84 8.13 -7.25 -5.39
N PHE A 85 8.53 -6.01 -5.07
CA PHE A 85 8.38 -4.90 -6.01
C PHE A 85 9.38 -4.98 -7.16
N ASP A 86 10.52 -5.63 -6.98
CA ASP A 86 11.47 -6.00 -8.03
C ASP A 86 11.08 -7.32 -8.72
N SER A 87 9.79 -7.52 -8.96
CA SER A 87 9.23 -8.68 -9.67
C SER A 87 9.75 -8.86 -11.10
N ARG A 88 10.52 -7.90 -11.62
CA ARG A 88 11.16 -7.95 -12.95
C ARG A 88 12.65 -8.30 -12.88
N GLY A 89 13.24 -8.34 -11.69
CA GLY A 89 14.66 -8.63 -11.45
C GLY A 89 15.60 -7.58 -12.03
N ILE A 90 15.22 -6.30 -11.98
CA ILE A 90 16.03 -5.18 -12.47
C ILE A 90 16.97 -4.62 -11.39
N GLY A 91 16.86 -5.08 -10.14
CA GLY A 91 17.68 -4.59 -9.03
C GLY A 91 17.25 -3.22 -8.51
N ARG A 92 16.02 -2.79 -8.82
CA ARG A 92 15.45 -1.53 -8.31
C ARG A 92 13.93 -1.59 -8.32
N ILE A 93 13.31 -0.81 -7.44
CA ILE A 93 11.85 -0.68 -7.38
C ILE A 93 11.43 0.78 -7.61
N ASP A 94 10.31 0.95 -8.28
CA ASP A 94 9.69 2.26 -8.46
C ASP A 94 9.07 2.71 -7.14
N ALA A 95 9.51 3.86 -6.63
CA ALA A 95 9.05 4.36 -5.34
C ALA A 95 7.58 4.79 -5.41
N THR A 96 7.11 5.32 -6.54
CA THR A 96 5.73 5.80 -6.65
C THR A 96 4.74 4.65 -6.77
N GLU A 97 5.13 3.51 -7.36
CA GLU A 97 4.36 2.25 -7.24
C GLU A 97 4.20 1.84 -5.77
N LEU A 98 5.28 1.85 -4.99
CA LEU A 98 5.24 1.47 -3.57
C LEU A 98 4.36 2.43 -2.77
N PHE A 99 4.54 3.74 -2.93
CA PHE A 99 3.77 4.73 -2.18
C PHE A 99 2.29 4.77 -2.58
N SER A 100 1.95 4.48 -3.84
CA SER A 100 0.55 4.34 -4.26
C SER A 100 -0.20 3.25 -3.49
N VAL A 101 0.48 2.14 -3.19
CA VAL A 101 -0.05 1.04 -2.38
C VAL A 101 -0.11 1.42 -0.90
N MET A 102 0.96 2.04 -0.37
CA MET A 102 1.02 2.48 1.03
C MET A 102 -0.05 3.54 1.36
N LEU A 103 -0.44 4.37 0.39
CA LEU A 103 -1.54 5.31 0.53
C LEU A 103 -2.86 4.62 0.84
N LEU A 104 -3.19 3.54 0.12
CA LEU A 104 -4.43 2.80 0.33
C LEU A 104 -4.40 1.96 1.61
N LEU A 105 -3.22 1.48 2.01
CA LEU A 105 -3.01 0.71 3.25
C LEU A 105 -3.16 1.52 4.52
N SER A 106 -2.75 2.79 4.46
CA SER A 106 -2.71 3.65 5.64
C SER A 106 -4.13 3.98 6.07
N THR A 107 -4.43 3.74 7.35
CA THR A 107 -5.78 3.95 7.90
C THR A 107 -6.17 5.42 7.87
N GLY A 108 -7.41 5.70 7.46
CA GLY A 108 -7.94 7.06 7.35
C GLY A 108 -9.12 7.13 6.38
N GLU A 109 -9.80 8.28 6.37
CA GLU A 109 -10.90 8.52 5.44
C GLU A 109 -10.41 8.54 3.98
N ILE A 110 -11.24 8.01 3.08
CA ILE A 110 -10.93 7.95 1.65
C ILE A 110 -10.72 9.36 1.05
N SER A 111 -11.40 10.38 1.57
CA SER A 111 -11.20 11.79 1.22
C SER A 111 -9.75 12.23 1.48
N GLN A 112 -9.20 11.89 2.65
CA GLN A 112 -7.83 12.18 3.03
C GLN A 112 -6.81 11.43 2.16
N ILE A 113 -7.14 10.19 1.75
CA ILE A 113 -6.31 9.43 0.79
C ILE A 113 -6.18 10.21 -0.53
N PHE A 114 -7.30 10.69 -1.09
CA PHE A 114 -7.26 11.49 -2.33
C PHE A 114 -6.52 12.81 -2.16
N TYR A 115 -6.72 13.50 -1.04
CA TYR A 115 -5.91 14.69 -0.72
C TYR A 115 -4.40 14.35 -0.74
N ASN A 116 -4.01 13.26 -0.08
CA ASN A 116 -2.60 12.84 0.00
C ASN A 116 -2.05 12.36 -1.36
N ILE A 117 -2.86 11.74 -2.22
CA ILE A 117 -2.49 11.46 -3.61
C ILE A 117 -2.09 12.75 -4.32
N ALA A 118 -2.89 13.80 -4.17
CA ALA A 118 -2.62 15.10 -4.77
C ALA A 118 -1.37 15.78 -4.20
N VAL A 119 -1.01 15.50 -2.95
CA VAL A 119 0.23 15.98 -2.32
C VAL A 119 1.45 15.21 -2.84
N ILE A 120 1.35 13.91 -3.03
CA ILE A 120 2.50 13.05 -3.38
C ILE A 120 2.80 13.09 -4.88
N PHE A 121 1.75 13.08 -5.71
CA PHE A 121 1.87 13.00 -7.16
C PHE A 121 1.76 14.37 -7.84
N GLY A 122 1.17 15.35 -7.16
CA GLY A 122 1.10 16.72 -7.66
C GLY A 122 2.39 17.49 -7.42
N SER A 123 2.74 18.41 -8.33
CA SER A 123 3.87 19.32 -8.17
C SER A 123 3.75 20.19 -6.91
N ASP A 124 4.85 20.27 -6.14
CA ASP A 124 4.94 20.90 -4.81
C ASP A 124 4.54 22.40 -4.76
N LYS A 125 4.37 23.06 -5.91
CA LYS A 125 4.10 24.50 -5.98
C LYS A 125 2.66 24.88 -6.30
N THR A 126 1.77 23.91 -6.52
CA THR A 126 0.38 24.18 -6.86
C THR A 126 -0.59 23.56 -5.87
N ASN A 127 -1.67 24.29 -5.52
CA ASN A 127 -2.84 23.70 -4.84
C ASN A 127 -3.72 22.86 -5.80
N HIS A 128 -3.10 22.27 -6.82
CA HIS A 128 -3.78 21.54 -7.88
C HIS A 128 -2.98 20.27 -8.19
N ILE A 129 -3.68 19.30 -8.76
CA ILE A 129 -3.11 18.16 -9.47
C ILE A 129 -3.54 18.25 -10.94
N THR A 130 -2.61 17.98 -11.84
CA THR A 130 -2.87 17.94 -13.29
C THR A 130 -3.41 16.59 -13.74
N SER A 131 -4.01 16.55 -14.93
CA SER A 131 -4.48 15.30 -15.54
C SER A 131 -3.33 14.31 -15.75
N ASP A 132 -2.13 14.78 -16.12
CA ASP A 132 -0.97 13.91 -16.38
C ASP A 132 -0.40 13.33 -15.08
N GLU A 133 -0.33 14.13 -14.02
CA GLU A 133 0.09 13.67 -12.68
C GLU A 133 -0.88 12.62 -12.13
N PHE A 134 -2.19 12.84 -12.30
CA PHE A 134 -3.19 11.88 -11.86
C PHE A 134 -3.22 10.63 -12.75
N PHE A 135 -3.00 10.76 -14.06
CA PHE A 135 -2.79 9.63 -14.97
C PHE A 135 -1.62 8.77 -14.48
N PHE A 136 -0.49 9.41 -14.17
CA PHE A 136 0.71 8.73 -13.67
C PHE A 136 0.45 8.02 -12.34
N PHE A 137 -0.32 8.64 -11.43
CA PHE A 137 -0.78 7.98 -10.21
C PHE A 137 -1.57 6.69 -10.50
N ILE A 138 -2.57 6.76 -11.39
CA ILE A 138 -3.39 5.59 -11.73
C ILE A 138 -2.53 4.47 -12.31
N ASP A 139 -1.60 4.79 -13.21
CA ASP A 139 -0.67 3.79 -13.74
C ASP A 139 0.20 3.14 -12.63
N CYS A 140 0.78 3.95 -11.74
CA CYS A 140 1.55 3.46 -10.60
C CYS A 140 0.73 2.58 -9.66
N LEU A 141 -0.51 2.98 -9.37
CA LEU A 141 -1.43 2.26 -8.51
C LEU A 141 -1.71 0.86 -9.07
N PHE A 142 -2.08 0.77 -10.35
CA PHE A 142 -2.41 -0.52 -10.97
C PHE A 142 -1.20 -1.45 -11.08
N ARG A 143 0.00 -0.89 -11.29
CA ARG A 143 1.25 -1.65 -11.19
C ARG A 143 1.48 -2.15 -9.77
N GLY A 144 1.32 -1.29 -8.77
CA GLY A 144 1.50 -1.61 -7.36
C GLY A 144 0.54 -2.68 -6.84
N ILE A 145 -0.77 -2.55 -7.10
CA ILE A 145 -1.77 -3.53 -6.65
C ILE A 145 -1.51 -4.93 -7.23
N SER A 146 -1.06 -5.01 -8.49
CA SER A 146 -0.74 -6.30 -9.14
C SER A 146 0.38 -7.07 -8.45
N LYS A 147 1.21 -6.36 -7.68
CA LYS A 147 2.35 -6.93 -6.98
C LYS A 147 2.04 -7.33 -5.54
N VAL A 148 0.96 -6.86 -4.93
CA VAL A 148 0.74 -7.02 -3.49
C VAL A 148 -0.56 -7.72 -3.11
N LEU A 149 -1.58 -7.68 -3.97
CA LEU A 149 -2.90 -8.22 -3.63
C LEU A 149 -2.95 -9.73 -3.82
N ILE A 150 -3.57 -10.40 -2.85
CA ILE A 150 -3.77 -11.85 -2.83
C ILE A 150 -5.27 -12.16 -2.99
N CYS A 151 -5.59 -12.91 -4.03
CA CYS A 151 -6.95 -13.35 -4.34
C CYS A 151 -7.36 -14.57 -3.49
N LYS A 152 -8.66 -14.88 -3.48
CA LYS A 152 -9.20 -16.09 -2.83
C LYS A 152 -8.57 -17.35 -3.41
N GLY A 153 -8.24 -18.29 -2.54
CA GLY A 153 -7.57 -19.55 -2.91
C GLY A 153 -6.07 -19.44 -3.16
N GLU A 154 -5.51 -18.23 -3.19
CA GLU A 154 -4.09 -18.01 -3.44
C GLU A 154 -3.32 -17.72 -2.13
N ASN A 155 -2.04 -18.09 -2.13
CA ASN A 155 -1.12 -17.81 -1.02
C ASN A 155 -0.13 -16.67 -1.34
N LYS A 156 -0.12 -16.20 -2.59
CA LYS A 156 0.76 -15.14 -3.08
C LYS A 156 0.04 -14.32 -4.17
N PRO A 157 0.50 -13.11 -4.48
CA PRO A 157 -0.05 -12.32 -5.57
C PRO A 157 0.08 -13.06 -6.91
N ILE A 158 -0.99 -12.99 -7.71
CA ILE A 158 -1.08 -13.61 -9.05
C ILE A 158 -1.11 -12.54 -10.13
N GLY A 159 -0.53 -12.84 -11.30
CA GLY A 159 -0.49 -11.89 -12.41
C GLY A 159 0.36 -10.67 -12.09
N LEU A 160 1.59 -10.90 -11.61
CA LEU A 160 2.59 -9.86 -11.38
C LEU A 160 2.87 -9.08 -12.66
N ASN A 161 3.36 -7.85 -12.51
CA ASN A 161 3.76 -7.00 -13.64
C ASN A 161 2.61 -6.68 -14.61
N LYS A 162 1.39 -6.51 -14.09
CA LYS A 162 0.28 -5.97 -14.88
C LYS A 162 0.20 -4.46 -14.72
N ARG A 163 -0.19 -3.76 -15.78
CA ARG A 163 -0.53 -2.34 -15.75
C ARG A 163 -1.83 -2.10 -16.49
N LEU A 164 -2.56 -1.05 -16.12
CA LEU A 164 -3.77 -0.68 -16.81
C LEU A 164 -3.43 -0.13 -18.21
N ASN A 165 -4.30 -0.38 -19.19
CA ASN A 165 -4.12 0.17 -20.53
C ASN A 165 -4.39 1.69 -20.56
N ASP A 166 -3.72 2.39 -21.47
CA ASP A 166 -3.82 3.85 -21.56
C ASP A 166 -5.23 4.31 -21.97
N GLN A 167 -5.99 3.50 -22.72
CA GLN A 167 -7.35 3.84 -23.16
C GLN A 167 -8.31 3.97 -21.98
N ASP A 168 -8.25 3.03 -21.03
CA ASP A 168 -9.07 3.02 -19.83
C ASP A 168 -8.67 4.16 -18.87
N ILE A 169 -7.36 4.41 -18.70
CA ILE A 169 -6.90 5.54 -17.87
C ILE A 169 -7.39 6.86 -18.49
N ASN A 170 -7.23 7.04 -19.81
CA ASN A 170 -7.70 8.25 -20.50
C ASN A 170 -9.21 8.45 -20.37
N LYS A 171 -10.00 7.37 -20.43
CA LYS A 171 -11.45 7.43 -20.18
C LYS A 171 -11.75 7.93 -18.76
N PHE A 172 -11.00 7.47 -17.75
CA PHE A 172 -11.13 7.99 -16.38
C PHE A 172 -10.73 9.46 -16.31
N MET A 173 -9.61 9.86 -16.93
CA MET A 173 -9.17 11.26 -16.92
C MET A 173 -10.23 12.18 -17.51
N GLN A 174 -10.85 11.80 -18.64
CA GLN A 174 -11.94 12.57 -19.25
C GLN A 174 -13.14 12.75 -18.31
N GLN A 175 -13.51 11.72 -17.55
CA GLN A 175 -14.63 11.78 -16.59
C GLN A 175 -14.31 12.66 -15.38
N ILE A 176 -13.09 12.54 -14.84
CA ILE A 176 -12.66 13.18 -13.60
C ILE A 176 -12.36 14.65 -13.83
N PHE A 177 -11.64 14.97 -14.91
CA PHE A 177 -11.20 16.33 -15.20
C PHE A 177 -12.18 17.08 -16.12
N LYS A 178 -13.14 16.40 -16.79
CA LYS A 178 -14.15 17.03 -17.67
C LYS A 178 -13.54 17.98 -18.71
N GLY A 179 -12.37 17.62 -19.24
CA GLY A 179 -11.60 18.43 -20.20
C GLY A 179 -10.72 19.53 -19.59
N GLN A 180 -10.75 19.73 -18.27
CA GLN A 180 -9.83 20.61 -17.57
C GLN A 180 -8.43 19.97 -17.50
N GLN A 181 -7.39 20.79 -17.45
CA GLN A 181 -6.01 20.28 -17.30
C GLN A 181 -5.63 20.00 -15.85
N LYS A 182 -6.35 20.58 -14.88
CA LYS A 182 -6.02 20.51 -13.45
C LYS A 182 -7.28 20.62 -12.59
N VAL A 183 -7.23 20.02 -11.41
CA VAL A 183 -8.29 20.08 -10.37
C VAL A 183 -7.64 20.49 -9.05
N ASN A 184 -8.34 21.25 -8.22
CA ASN A 184 -7.85 21.61 -6.88
C ASN A 184 -7.70 20.34 -6.02
N LYS A 185 -6.64 20.25 -5.19
CA LYS A 185 -6.40 19.10 -4.31
C LYS A 185 -7.60 18.80 -3.41
N ASP A 186 -8.29 19.83 -2.92
CA ASP A 186 -9.47 19.72 -2.05
C ASP A 186 -10.71 19.19 -2.80
N GLU A 187 -10.75 19.37 -4.12
CA GLU A 187 -11.86 18.95 -4.98
C GLU A 187 -11.63 17.57 -5.61
N LEU A 188 -10.40 17.04 -5.54
CA LEU A 188 -10.03 15.80 -6.23
C LEU A 188 -10.94 14.63 -5.85
N TYR A 189 -11.29 14.50 -4.56
CA TYR A 189 -12.20 13.46 -4.09
C TYR A 189 -13.57 13.52 -4.79
N ALA A 190 -14.17 14.71 -4.87
CA ALA A 190 -15.46 14.91 -5.51
C ALA A 190 -15.39 14.68 -7.03
N SER A 191 -14.27 15.04 -7.65
CA SER A 191 -13.99 14.79 -9.07
C SER A 191 -13.80 13.32 -9.39
N VAL A 192 -13.08 12.56 -8.56
CA VAL A 192 -12.87 11.11 -8.77
C VAL A 192 -14.17 10.34 -8.64
N LYS A 193 -15.06 10.74 -7.72
CA LYS A 193 -16.42 10.16 -7.59
C LYS A 193 -17.26 10.24 -8.88
N GLN A 194 -16.96 11.17 -9.78
CA GLN A 194 -17.63 11.24 -11.08
C GLN A 194 -17.30 10.03 -11.97
N SER A 195 -16.14 9.40 -11.75
CA SER A 195 -15.79 8.10 -12.34
C SER A 195 -16.19 6.98 -11.39
N GLN A 196 -17.49 6.70 -11.32
CA GLN A 196 -18.07 5.75 -10.35
C GLN A 196 -17.33 4.40 -10.32
N GLN A 197 -17.01 3.83 -11.48
CA GLN A 197 -16.35 2.52 -11.56
C GLN A 197 -14.94 2.52 -10.95
N LEU A 198 -14.15 3.57 -11.23
CA LEU A 198 -12.81 3.70 -10.66
C LEU A 198 -12.89 3.98 -9.16
N PHE A 199 -13.79 4.88 -8.74
CA PHE A 199 -13.99 5.22 -7.34
C PHE A 199 -14.36 4.00 -6.50
N GLU A 200 -15.40 3.26 -6.91
CA GLU A 200 -15.84 2.03 -6.23
C GLU A 200 -14.71 1.00 -6.15
N PHE A 201 -13.91 0.88 -7.21
CA PHE A 201 -12.77 -0.04 -7.22
C PHE A 201 -11.70 0.39 -6.20
N ILE A 202 -11.27 1.66 -6.23
CA ILE A 202 -10.26 2.17 -5.28
C ILE A 202 -10.77 2.06 -3.84
N GLU A 203 -12.04 2.41 -3.58
CA GLU A 203 -12.65 2.32 -2.26
C GLU A 203 -12.71 0.88 -1.76
N TYR A 204 -13.12 -0.07 -2.61
CA TYR A 204 -13.12 -1.50 -2.27
C TYR A 204 -11.71 -2.01 -1.94
N ILE A 205 -10.71 -1.68 -2.77
CA ILE A 205 -9.32 -2.08 -2.55
C ILE A 205 -8.80 -1.47 -1.24
N SER A 206 -8.96 -0.16 -1.04
CA SER A 206 -8.53 0.53 0.18
C SER A 206 -9.15 -0.10 1.43
N THR A 207 -10.47 -0.32 1.42
CA THR A 207 -11.20 -0.91 2.55
C THR A 207 -10.71 -2.33 2.85
N SER A 208 -10.54 -3.15 1.82
CA SER A 208 -10.08 -4.54 1.97
C SER A 208 -8.64 -4.63 2.50
N MET A 209 -7.78 -3.73 2.01
CA MET A 209 -6.39 -3.63 2.46
C MET A 209 -6.32 -3.18 3.92
N GLN A 210 -7.07 -2.14 4.31
CA GLN A 210 -7.14 -1.67 5.70
C GLN A 210 -7.73 -2.74 6.65
N ALA A 211 -8.75 -3.49 6.20
CA ALA A 211 -9.31 -4.59 6.98
C ALA A 211 -8.26 -5.70 7.21
N SER A 212 -7.45 -6.02 6.19
CA SER A 212 -6.34 -6.98 6.32
C SER A 212 -5.28 -6.51 7.33
N MET A 213 -4.93 -5.21 7.28
CA MET A 213 -4.00 -4.60 8.25
C MET A 213 -4.53 -4.70 9.69
N GLU A 214 -5.83 -4.41 9.89
CA GLU A 214 -6.46 -4.47 11.21
C GLU A 214 -6.56 -5.92 11.71
N TYR A 215 -6.91 -6.87 10.85
CA TYR A 215 -6.91 -8.29 11.19
C TYR A 215 -5.53 -8.75 11.68
N THR A 216 -4.47 -8.49 10.92
CA THR A 216 -3.11 -8.90 11.30
C THR A 216 -2.63 -8.21 12.59
N ARG A 217 -3.05 -6.96 12.83
CA ARG A 217 -2.81 -6.26 14.09
C ARG A 217 -3.51 -6.96 15.26
N GLN A 218 -4.78 -7.35 15.10
CA GLN A 218 -5.53 -8.07 16.14
C GLN A 218 -4.92 -9.44 16.44
N GLN A 219 -4.50 -10.19 15.42
CA GLN A 219 -3.79 -11.46 15.60
C GLN A 219 -2.47 -11.26 16.36
N SER A 220 -1.70 -10.22 16.01
CA SER A 220 -0.44 -9.91 16.71
C SER A 220 -0.66 -9.58 18.19
N LEU A 221 -1.70 -8.80 18.51
CA LEU A 221 -2.06 -8.47 19.89
C LEU A 221 -2.53 -9.72 20.66
N LEU A 222 -3.29 -10.61 20.03
CA LEU A 222 -3.71 -11.86 20.63
C LEU A 222 -2.51 -12.75 20.94
N MET A 223 -1.60 -12.93 19.99
CA MET A 223 -0.38 -13.73 20.17
C MET A 223 0.53 -13.15 21.26
N MET A 224 0.61 -11.83 21.38
CA MET A 224 1.33 -11.17 22.47
C MET A 224 0.71 -11.50 23.83
N LYS A 225 -0.62 -11.45 23.95
CA LYS A 225 -1.33 -11.82 25.19
C LYS A 225 -1.08 -13.29 25.56
N ILE A 226 -1.23 -14.20 24.60
CA ILE A 226 -0.95 -15.63 24.81
C ILE A 226 0.49 -15.83 25.29
N THR A 227 1.46 -15.17 24.63
CA THR A 227 2.88 -15.26 24.99
C THR A 227 3.15 -14.78 26.42
N MET A 228 2.49 -13.69 26.85
CA MET A 228 2.64 -13.17 28.22
C MET A 228 2.06 -14.14 29.25
N GLU A 229 0.89 -14.72 29.01
CA GLU A 229 0.28 -15.71 29.92
C GLU A 229 1.14 -16.99 29.99
N VAL A 230 1.65 -17.47 28.86
CA VAL A 230 2.54 -18.62 28.82
C VAL A 230 3.83 -18.37 29.62
N LYS A 231 4.43 -17.17 29.50
CA LYS A 231 5.60 -16.78 30.30
C LYS A 231 5.29 -16.73 31.81
N LYS A 232 4.12 -16.20 32.16
CA LYS A 232 3.65 -16.14 33.57
C LYS A 232 3.46 -17.54 34.16
N LEU A 233 2.83 -18.45 33.42
CA LEU A 233 2.65 -19.83 33.84
C LEU A 233 4.00 -20.55 34.01
N MET A 234 4.94 -20.37 33.07
CA MET A 234 6.30 -20.92 33.21
C MET A 234 7.01 -20.40 34.45
N ALA A 235 6.93 -19.09 34.74
CA ALA A 235 7.53 -18.51 35.93
C ALA A 235 6.91 -19.07 37.22
N GLN A 236 5.59 -19.30 37.25
CA GLN A 236 4.90 -19.93 38.38
C GLN A 236 5.34 -21.38 38.58
N MET A 237 5.46 -22.15 37.50
CA MET A 237 5.93 -23.53 37.57
C MET A 237 7.37 -23.62 38.10
N LEU A 238 8.27 -22.75 37.63
CA LEU A 238 9.66 -22.70 38.12
C LEU A 238 9.71 -22.38 39.62
N ALA A 239 8.93 -21.40 40.07
CA ALA A 239 8.86 -21.05 41.49
C ALA A 239 8.33 -22.22 42.37
N GLN A 240 7.41 -23.03 41.85
CA GLN A 240 6.93 -24.24 42.54
C GLN A 240 8.01 -25.33 42.62
N ILE A 241 8.79 -25.52 41.56
CA ILE A 241 9.91 -26.47 41.54
C ILE A 241 10.99 -26.04 42.55
N ASP A 242 11.37 -24.76 42.55
CA ASP A 242 12.37 -24.25 43.50
C ASP A 242 11.89 -24.31 44.96
N GLY A 243 10.59 -24.11 45.18
CA GLY A 243 9.98 -24.23 46.51
C GLY A 243 9.90 -25.67 47.02
N THR A 244 9.79 -26.66 46.12
CA THR A 244 9.79 -28.08 46.49
C THR A 244 11.20 -28.63 46.71
N ALA A 245 12.19 -28.19 45.94
CA ALA A 245 13.59 -28.60 46.13
C ALA A 245 14.22 -28.12 47.45
N LYS A 246 13.63 -27.12 48.11
CA LYS A 246 14.08 -26.58 49.41
C LYS A 246 13.44 -27.26 50.63
N LYS A 247 12.49 -28.17 50.42
CA LYS A 247 11.86 -28.96 51.49
C LYS A 247 12.48 -30.34 51.55
#